data_AF-A0A2V8M485-F1
#
_entry.id   AF-A0A2V8M485-F1
#
_cell.length_a   1.000
_cell.length_b   1.000
_cell.length_c   1.000
_cell.angle_alpha   90.00
_cell.angle_beta   90.00
_cell.angle_gamma   90.00
#
_symmetry.space_group_name_H-M   'P 1'
#
loop_
_entity.id
_entity.type
_entity.pdbx_description
1 polymer ?
#
loop_
_entity_poly.entity_id
_entity_poly.type
_entity_poly.pdbx_seq_one_letter_code
_entity_poly.pdbx_strand_id
1 'polypeptide(L)'
;MDKRMDARFRLIGLLPLIFFLVQAVHYWRYGDAGNLLWMCNVGDLLLALGLFLGHRELIRAAAIWTIPGLAVWIRYVLLASGLYFSTTLAHVGGIIVGLIVLRRVRMDRIAWIYAFAWYLFMQIAARLTSSPELNVNVAHRIQPGWENIFSSYWKFWVVMAAVVAAGLWVIGLVLSWIWPARQQMENDKWKMTNGK
;
A
#
# COMPACT_ATOMS: atom_id res chain seq x y z
N MET A 1 22.61 -7.40 14.40
CA MET A 1 21.82 -6.43 13.59
C MET A 1 21.88 -6.88 12.14
N ASP A 2 20.74 -7.12 11.48
CA ASP A 2 20.72 -7.54 10.08
C ASP A 2 21.42 -6.49 9.20
N LYS A 3 22.49 -6.88 8.51
CA LYS A 3 23.34 -6.00 7.70
C LYS A 3 22.56 -5.28 6.58
N ARG A 4 21.33 -5.72 6.27
CA ARG A 4 20.44 -5.09 5.27
C ARG A 4 19.66 -3.89 5.81
N MET A 5 19.48 -3.77 7.14
CA MET A 5 18.74 -2.68 7.80
C MET A 5 19.68 -1.77 8.59
N ASP A 6 20.82 -1.42 8.00
CA ASP A 6 21.75 -0.46 8.60
C ASP A 6 21.10 0.94 8.73
N ALA A 7 21.73 1.81 9.53
CA ALA A 7 21.19 3.14 9.79
C ALA A 7 21.01 3.98 8.50
N ARG A 8 21.91 3.84 7.52
CA ARG A 8 21.82 4.58 6.24
C ARG A 8 20.60 4.13 5.44
N PHE A 9 20.30 2.84 5.45
CA PHE A 9 19.11 2.30 4.79
C PHE A 9 17.83 2.80 5.47
N ARG A 10 17.78 2.85 6.81
CA ARG A 10 16.62 3.35 7.56
C ARG A 10 16.33 4.83 7.26
N LEU A 11 17.36 5.64 6.99
CA LEU A 11 17.22 7.06 6.62
C LEU A 11 16.50 7.28 5.29
N ILE A 12 16.41 6.25 4.41
CA ILE A 12 15.57 6.34 3.20
C ILE A 12 14.12 6.63 3.56
N GLY A 13 13.65 6.25 4.77
CA GLY A 13 12.32 6.56 5.28
C GLY A 13 11.98 8.04 5.35
N LEU A 14 12.99 8.93 5.33
CA LEU A 14 12.77 10.38 5.21
C LEU A 14 12.06 10.76 3.92
N LEU A 15 12.34 10.05 2.80
CA LEU A 15 11.72 10.35 1.51
C LEU A 15 10.20 10.15 1.53
N PRO A 16 9.65 8.95 1.83
CA PRO A 16 8.21 8.76 1.88
C PRO A 16 7.55 9.58 3.00
N LEU A 17 8.27 9.86 4.11
CA LEU A 17 7.76 10.81 5.11
C LEU A 17 7.57 12.21 4.51
N ILE A 18 8.54 12.72 3.76
CA ILE A 18 8.43 14.02 3.09
C ILE A 18 7.28 14.01 2.08
N PHE A 19 7.11 12.94 1.30
CA PHE A 19 6.01 12.82 0.33
C PHE A 19 4.66 12.92 1.02
N PHE A 20 4.49 12.17 2.13
CA PHE A 20 3.29 12.23 2.96
C PHE A 20 3.06 13.63 3.56
N LEU A 21 4.10 14.27 4.10
CA LEU A 21 4.00 15.60 4.71
C LEU A 21 3.64 16.68 3.70
N VAL A 22 4.23 16.64 2.49
CA VAL A 22 3.88 17.56 1.41
C VAL A 22 2.41 17.39 1.01
N GLN A 23 1.94 16.16 0.92
CA GLN A 23 0.53 15.86 0.64
C GLN A 23 -0.40 16.28 1.79
N ALA A 24 0.04 16.14 3.04
CA ALA A 24 -0.70 16.57 4.23
C ALA A 24 -0.85 18.09 4.28
N VAL A 25 0.21 18.84 4.00
CA VAL A 25 0.16 20.31 3.91
C VAL A 25 -0.79 20.74 2.78
N HIS A 26 -0.76 20.04 1.64
CA HIS A 26 -1.69 20.31 0.54
C HIS A 26 -3.14 20.13 1.01
N TYR A 27 -3.53 18.96 1.51
CA TYR A 27 -4.91 18.71 1.93
C TYR A 27 -5.36 19.59 3.11
N TRP A 28 -4.48 19.90 4.06
CA TRP A 28 -4.80 20.84 5.14
C TRP A 28 -5.22 22.20 4.58
N ARG A 29 -4.45 22.76 3.64
CA ARG A 29 -4.72 24.10 3.08
C ARG A 29 -6.05 24.21 2.35
N TYR A 30 -6.56 23.11 1.81
CA TYR A 30 -7.82 23.07 1.07
C TYR A 30 -9.00 22.50 1.89
N GLY A 31 -8.80 22.19 3.18
CA GLY A 31 -9.88 21.67 4.04
C GLY A 31 -10.23 20.20 3.80
N ASP A 32 -9.36 19.44 3.11
CA ASP A 32 -9.62 18.10 2.60
C ASP A 32 -8.80 17.02 3.31
N ALA A 33 -8.42 17.26 4.57
CA ALA A 33 -7.53 16.40 5.36
C ALA A 33 -7.99 14.93 5.46
N GLY A 34 -9.29 14.65 5.36
CA GLY A 34 -9.82 13.28 5.32
C GLY A 34 -9.24 12.44 4.18
N ASN A 35 -8.87 13.06 3.04
CA ASN A 35 -8.24 12.39 1.91
C ASN A 35 -6.83 11.86 2.24
N LEU A 36 -6.22 12.25 3.36
CA LEU A 36 -4.96 11.64 3.79
C LEU A 36 -5.12 10.16 4.14
N LEU A 37 -6.32 9.71 4.49
CA LEU A 37 -6.59 8.31 4.85
C LEU A 37 -6.69 7.38 3.64
N TRP A 38 -6.62 7.90 2.41
CA TRP A 38 -6.53 7.04 1.23
C TRP A 38 -5.30 6.12 1.36
N MET A 39 -5.50 4.82 1.10
CA MET A 39 -4.47 3.79 1.28
C MET A 39 -3.15 4.11 0.58
N CYS A 40 -3.19 4.78 -0.56
CA CYS A 40 -2.00 5.25 -1.27
C CYS A 40 -1.23 6.32 -0.49
N ASN A 41 -1.90 7.29 0.11
CA ASN A 41 -1.26 8.35 0.92
C ASN A 41 -0.69 7.77 2.22
N VAL A 42 -1.49 6.99 2.96
CA VAL A 42 -1.01 6.36 4.21
C VAL A 42 0.06 5.30 3.94
N GLY A 43 0.11 4.75 2.72
CA GLY A 43 1.16 3.83 2.28
C GLY A 43 2.57 4.43 2.43
N ASP A 44 2.76 5.72 2.10
CA ASP A 44 4.03 6.42 2.30
C ASP A 44 4.39 6.55 3.78
N LEU A 45 3.40 6.89 4.62
CA LEU A 45 3.61 6.95 6.07
C LEU A 45 3.99 5.57 6.64
N LEU A 46 3.28 4.50 6.22
CA LEU A 46 3.57 3.14 6.64
C LEU A 46 4.97 2.69 6.17
N LEU A 47 5.37 3.08 4.96
CA LEU A 47 6.70 2.80 4.42
C LEU A 47 7.79 3.49 5.25
N ALA A 48 7.59 4.77 5.58
CA ALA A 48 8.49 5.53 6.43
C ALA A 48 8.64 4.87 7.81
N LEU A 49 7.52 4.51 8.45
CA LEU A 49 7.51 3.82 9.74
C LEU A 49 8.22 2.46 9.68
N GLY A 50 7.94 1.65 8.65
CA GLY A 50 8.62 0.38 8.44
C GLY A 50 10.14 0.53 8.30
N LEU A 51 10.59 1.54 7.54
CA LEU A 51 12.01 1.86 7.37
C LEU A 51 12.64 2.34 8.67
N PHE A 52 12.01 3.27 9.37
CA PHE A 52 12.53 3.75 10.65
C PHE A 52 12.57 2.67 11.70
N LEU A 53 11.58 1.79 11.79
CA LEU A 53 11.56 0.70 12.77
C LEU A 53 12.43 -0.50 12.36
N GLY A 54 12.90 -0.55 11.12
CA GLY A 54 13.59 -1.71 10.59
C GLY A 54 12.68 -2.93 10.36
N HIS A 55 11.36 -2.72 10.28
CA HIS A 55 10.35 -3.77 10.26
C HIS A 55 10.03 -4.17 8.82
N ARG A 56 10.56 -5.33 8.39
CA ARG A 56 10.51 -5.79 7.00
C ARG A 56 9.09 -6.02 6.49
N GLU A 57 8.21 -6.50 7.35
CA GLU A 57 6.82 -6.83 7.08
C GLU A 57 6.02 -5.56 6.77
N LEU A 58 6.24 -4.48 7.54
CA LEU A 58 5.64 -3.17 7.24
C LEU A 58 6.15 -2.59 5.92
N ILE A 59 7.45 -2.70 5.65
CA ILE A 59 8.04 -2.26 4.38
C ILE A 59 7.42 -3.02 3.20
N ARG A 60 7.31 -4.35 3.31
CA ARG A 60 6.68 -5.20 2.28
C ARG A 60 5.21 -4.85 2.07
N ALA A 61 4.45 -4.71 3.16
CA ALA A 61 3.04 -4.37 3.12
C ALA A 61 2.81 -3.02 2.42
N ALA A 62 3.58 -1.99 2.80
CA ALA A 62 3.52 -0.68 2.17
C ALA A 62 3.92 -0.74 0.70
N ALA A 63 5.03 -1.41 0.37
CA ALA A 63 5.51 -1.53 -1.00
C ALA A 63 4.49 -2.21 -1.93
N ILE A 64 3.82 -3.28 -1.49
CA ILE A 64 2.75 -3.94 -2.28
C ILE A 64 1.64 -2.93 -2.59
N TRP A 65 1.23 -2.12 -1.61
CA TRP A 65 0.13 -1.16 -1.76
C TRP A 65 0.44 0.01 -2.71
N THR A 66 1.71 0.36 -2.91
CA THR A 66 2.07 1.42 -3.89
C THR A 66 1.65 1.09 -5.32
N ILE A 67 1.56 -0.19 -5.69
CA ILE A 67 1.20 -0.64 -7.05
C ILE A 67 -0.29 -0.38 -7.36
N PRO A 68 -1.27 -0.94 -6.62
CA PRO A 68 -2.67 -0.63 -6.85
C PRO A 68 -2.97 0.84 -6.51
N GLY A 69 -2.26 1.43 -5.55
CA GLY A 69 -2.35 2.86 -5.24
C GLY A 69 -2.03 3.74 -6.45
N LEU A 70 -0.96 3.42 -7.19
CA LEU A 70 -0.62 4.13 -8.44
C LEU A 70 -1.73 3.96 -9.49
N ALA A 71 -2.27 2.76 -9.68
CA ALA A 71 -3.33 2.51 -10.66
C ALA A 71 -4.62 3.29 -10.33
N VAL A 72 -5.03 3.29 -9.06
CA VAL A 72 -6.18 4.05 -8.57
C VAL A 72 -5.95 5.55 -8.74
N TRP A 73 -4.77 6.05 -8.39
CA TRP A 73 -4.43 7.47 -8.58
C TRP A 73 -4.44 7.88 -10.05
N ILE A 74 -3.90 7.07 -10.96
CA ILE A 74 -3.98 7.33 -12.40
C ILE A 74 -5.45 7.48 -12.80
N ARG A 75 -6.29 6.51 -12.43
CA ARG A 75 -7.69 6.47 -12.87
C ARG A 75 -8.54 7.62 -12.32
N TYR A 76 -8.38 7.96 -11.05
CA TYR A 76 -9.31 8.81 -10.31
C TYR A 76 -8.78 10.20 -9.97
N VAL A 77 -7.47 10.41 -10.03
CA VAL A 77 -6.86 11.73 -9.76
C VAL A 77 -6.23 12.27 -11.03
N LEU A 78 -5.26 11.55 -11.61
CA LEU A 78 -4.53 12.05 -12.78
C LEU A 78 -5.44 12.28 -13.98
N LEU A 79 -6.23 11.28 -14.36
CA LEU A 79 -7.13 11.39 -15.51
C LEU A 79 -8.35 12.29 -15.27
N ALA A 80 -8.73 12.50 -14.00
CA ALA A 80 -9.91 13.30 -13.66
C ALA A 80 -9.58 14.78 -13.42
N SER A 81 -8.40 15.08 -12.88
CA SER A 81 -8.04 16.41 -12.38
C SER A 81 -6.69 16.93 -12.86
N GLY A 82 -5.90 16.11 -13.56
CA GLY A 82 -4.59 16.47 -14.08
C GLY A 82 -3.42 16.19 -13.14
N LEU A 83 -2.26 16.76 -13.44
CA LEU A 83 -1.02 16.59 -12.69
C LEU A 83 -0.90 17.65 -11.58
N TYR A 84 -0.89 17.19 -10.32
CA TYR A 84 -0.55 18.01 -9.17
C TYR A 84 0.71 17.49 -8.50
N PHE A 85 1.69 18.37 -8.31
CA PHE A 85 3.02 18.01 -7.81
C PHE A 85 2.99 17.15 -6.55
N SER A 86 2.21 17.52 -5.54
CA SER A 86 2.16 16.80 -4.26
C SER A 86 1.62 15.37 -4.44
N THR A 87 0.54 15.21 -5.21
CA THR A 87 -0.07 13.90 -5.46
C THR A 87 0.85 13.04 -6.32
N THR A 88 1.47 13.62 -7.36
CA THR A 88 2.43 12.92 -8.21
C THR A 88 3.63 12.45 -7.38
N LEU A 89 4.11 13.29 -6.47
CA LEU A 89 5.23 12.96 -5.58
C LEU A 89 4.89 11.77 -4.65
N ALA A 90 3.71 11.77 -4.03
CA ALA A 90 3.27 10.65 -3.19
C ALA A 90 3.18 9.33 -3.96
N HIS A 91 2.60 9.35 -5.17
CA HIS A 91 2.33 8.10 -5.89
C HIS A 91 3.54 7.59 -6.68
N VAL A 92 4.19 8.47 -7.45
CA VAL A 92 5.35 8.10 -8.27
C VAL A 92 6.61 8.01 -7.39
N GLY A 93 6.80 8.94 -6.47
CA GLY A 93 7.90 8.86 -5.51
C GLY A 93 7.75 7.64 -4.59
N GLY A 94 6.54 7.43 -4.04
CA GLY A 94 6.23 6.30 -3.17
C GLY A 94 6.51 4.95 -3.81
N ILE A 95 6.04 4.71 -5.05
CA ILE A 95 6.32 3.45 -5.75
C ILE A 95 7.81 3.26 -6.06
N ILE A 96 8.52 4.32 -6.48
CA ILE A 96 9.96 4.22 -6.78
C ILE A 96 10.72 3.84 -5.51
N VAL A 97 10.49 4.55 -4.41
CA VAL A 97 11.15 4.24 -3.12
C VAL A 97 10.74 2.84 -2.65
N GLY A 98 9.45 2.51 -2.71
CA GLY A 98 8.91 1.21 -2.33
C GLY A 98 9.60 0.05 -3.04
N LEU A 99 9.78 0.13 -4.35
CA LEU A 99 10.47 -0.90 -5.13
C LEU A 99 11.98 -0.99 -4.82
N ILE A 100 12.64 0.16 -4.63
CA ILE A 100 14.07 0.21 -4.25
C ILE A 100 14.29 -0.50 -2.91
N VAL A 101 13.49 -0.17 -1.90
CA VAL A 101 13.65 -0.74 -0.56
C VAL A 101 13.22 -2.21 -0.54
N LEU A 102 12.16 -2.56 -1.29
CA LEU A 102 11.69 -3.94 -1.43
C LEU A 102 12.76 -4.85 -2.05
N ARG A 103 13.50 -4.37 -3.05
CA ARG A 103 14.62 -5.12 -3.64
C ARG A 103 15.68 -5.53 -2.59
N ARG A 104 15.85 -4.73 -1.53
CA ARG A 104 16.82 -5.02 -0.45
C ARG A 104 16.21 -5.92 0.63
N VAL A 105 14.99 -5.64 1.08
CA VAL A 105 14.32 -6.45 2.14
C VAL A 105 13.74 -7.76 1.61
N ARG A 106 13.62 -7.90 0.29
CA ARG A 106 13.02 -9.03 -0.45
C ARG A 106 11.54 -9.21 -0.12
N MET A 107 10.85 -10.05 -0.87
CA MET A 107 9.44 -10.36 -0.71
C MET A 107 9.24 -11.79 -0.22
N ASP A 108 8.40 -11.99 0.78
CA ASP A 108 7.91 -13.32 1.16
C ASP A 108 6.49 -13.54 0.58
N ARG A 109 6.03 -14.79 0.53
CA ARG A 109 4.71 -15.14 -0.02
C ARG A 109 3.54 -14.83 0.90
N ILE A 110 3.79 -14.40 2.14
CA ILE A 110 2.75 -14.12 3.14
C ILE A 110 2.53 -12.62 3.32
N ALA A 111 3.35 -11.76 2.70
CA ALA A 111 3.32 -10.32 2.87
C ALA A 111 1.99 -9.68 2.48
N TRP A 112 1.26 -10.31 1.56
CA TRP A 112 -0.09 -9.90 1.18
C TRP A 112 -1.06 -9.95 2.37
N ILE A 113 -0.85 -10.84 3.35
CA ILE A 113 -1.68 -10.92 4.57
C ILE A 113 -1.49 -9.67 5.41
N TYR A 114 -0.26 -9.21 5.62
CA TYR A 114 0.01 -7.97 6.35
C TYR A 114 -0.56 -6.76 5.61
N ALA A 115 -0.41 -6.72 4.28
CA ALA A 115 -1.01 -5.68 3.44
C ALA A 115 -2.54 -5.68 3.53
N PHE A 116 -3.16 -6.86 3.55
CA PHE A 116 -4.62 -6.99 3.65
C PHE A 116 -5.13 -6.63 5.04
N ALA A 117 -4.44 -7.05 6.10
CA ALA A 117 -4.74 -6.65 7.47
C ALA A 117 -4.66 -5.12 7.63
N TRP A 118 -3.64 -4.49 7.03
CA TRP A 118 -3.53 -3.04 6.99
C TRP A 118 -4.72 -2.38 6.26
N TYR A 119 -5.17 -2.96 5.14
CA TYR A 119 -6.37 -2.49 4.46
C TYR A 119 -7.62 -2.57 5.33
N LEU A 120 -7.86 -3.68 6.02
CA LEU A 120 -9.01 -3.81 6.92
C LEU A 120 -8.96 -2.80 8.06
N PHE A 121 -7.77 -2.59 8.63
CA PHE A 121 -7.54 -1.54 9.63
C PHE A 121 -7.90 -0.16 9.07
N MET A 122 -7.44 0.16 7.86
CA MET A 122 -7.71 1.44 7.21
C MET A 122 -9.17 1.61 6.77
N GLN A 123 -9.88 0.53 6.43
CA GLN A 123 -11.33 0.58 6.21
C GLN A 123 -12.06 1.03 7.48
N ILE A 124 -11.68 0.48 8.63
CA ILE A 124 -12.25 0.86 9.93
C ILE A 124 -11.87 2.32 10.25
N ALA A 125 -10.60 2.68 10.13
CA ALA A 125 -10.12 4.03 10.42
C ALA A 125 -10.83 5.07 9.54
N ALA A 126 -10.92 4.84 8.22
CA ALA A 126 -11.64 5.71 7.31
C ALA A 126 -13.12 5.83 7.70
N ARG A 127 -13.79 4.72 8.03
CA ARG A 127 -15.20 4.73 8.42
C ARG A 127 -15.47 5.52 9.71
N LEU A 128 -14.53 5.52 10.65
CA LEU A 128 -14.70 6.18 11.95
C LEU A 128 -14.27 7.66 11.94
N THR A 129 -13.38 8.06 11.04
CA THR A 129 -12.71 9.38 11.13
C THR A 129 -12.83 10.25 9.88
N SER A 130 -13.21 9.71 8.73
CA SER A 130 -13.45 10.49 7.51
C SER A 130 -14.93 10.80 7.31
N SER A 131 -15.21 11.94 6.66
CA SER A 131 -16.58 12.29 6.30
C SER A 131 -17.14 11.29 5.27
N PRO A 132 -18.41 10.85 5.39
CA PRO A 132 -19.04 9.94 4.43
C PRO A 132 -19.07 10.45 2.99
N GLU A 133 -19.05 11.78 2.81
CA GLU A 133 -19.02 12.45 1.52
C GLU A 133 -17.75 12.15 0.73
N LEU A 134 -16.61 12.02 1.43
CA LEU A 134 -15.32 11.68 0.80
C LEU A 134 -15.23 10.21 0.38
N ASN A 135 -15.99 9.33 1.04
CA ASN A 135 -16.01 7.89 0.81
C ASN A 135 -14.59 7.27 0.67
N VAL A 136 -13.66 7.71 1.53
CA VAL A 136 -12.25 7.30 1.48
C VAL A 136 -12.12 5.79 1.59
N ASN A 137 -11.30 5.19 0.73
CA ASN A 137 -11.15 3.73 0.59
C ASN A 137 -12.49 3.00 0.33
N VAL A 138 -13.50 3.73 -0.13
CA VAL A 138 -14.86 3.23 -0.34
C VAL A 138 -15.46 2.65 0.95
N ALA A 139 -15.18 3.29 2.09
CA ALA A 139 -15.53 2.79 3.43
C ALA A 139 -16.96 3.12 3.89
N HIS A 140 -17.68 3.99 3.19
CA HIS A 140 -18.99 4.50 3.62
C HIS A 140 -20.15 4.08 2.71
N ARG A 141 -19.95 4.06 1.39
CA ARG A 141 -21.00 3.78 0.40
C ARG A 141 -20.45 3.13 -0.86
N ILE A 142 -21.34 2.56 -1.68
CA ILE A 142 -21.00 2.02 -3.00
C ILE A 142 -20.36 3.13 -3.84
N GLN A 143 -19.25 2.81 -4.52
CA GLN A 143 -18.58 3.77 -5.38
C GLN A 143 -19.46 4.10 -6.60
N PRO A 144 -19.59 5.38 -7.00
CA PRO A 144 -20.32 5.74 -8.20
C PRO A 144 -19.92 4.95 -9.44
N GLY A 145 -20.91 4.42 -10.15
CA GLY A 145 -20.76 3.54 -11.31
C GLY A 145 -20.99 2.05 -11.02
N TRP A 146 -21.16 1.66 -9.76
CA TRP A 146 -21.36 0.27 -9.34
C TRP A 146 -22.76 -0.04 -8.77
N GLU A 147 -23.64 0.97 -8.71
CA GLU A 147 -24.96 0.88 -8.08
C GLU A 147 -25.89 -0.10 -8.79
N ASN A 148 -25.74 -0.27 -10.11
CA ASN A 148 -26.54 -1.23 -10.88
C ASN A 148 -26.11 -2.69 -10.70
N ILE A 149 -24.92 -2.92 -10.15
CA ILE A 149 -24.36 -4.26 -9.91
C ILE A 149 -24.63 -4.69 -8.47
N PHE A 150 -24.58 -3.75 -7.52
CA PHE A 150 -24.71 -4.05 -6.10
C PHE A 150 -25.92 -3.37 -5.48
N SER A 151 -26.85 -4.18 -4.97
CA SER A 151 -28.03 -3.70 -4.24
C SER A 151 -27.78 -3.38 -2.76
N SER A 152 -26.57 -3.64 -2.25
CA SER A 152 -26.23 -3.40 -0.84
C SER A 152 -24.75 -3.09 -0.70
N TYR A 153 -24.44 -2.09 0.14
CA TYR A 153 -23.07 -1.72 0.46
C TYR A 153 -22.26 -2.89 1.06
N TRP A 154 -22.87 -3.75 1.88
CA TRP A 154 -22.17 -4.89 2.46
C TRP A 154 -21.71 -5.88 1.38
N LYS A 155 -22.57 -6.17 0.40
CA LYS A 155 -22.21 -7.04 -0.74
C LYS A 155 -21.08 -6.43 -1.55
N PHE A 156 -21.16 -5.12 -1.83
CA PHE A 156 -20.10 -4.38 -2.50
C PHE A 156 -18.79 -4.47 -1.71
N TRP A 157 -18.81 -4.19 -0.40
CA TRP A 157 -17.63 -4.19 0.46
C TRP A 157 -16.96 -5.57 0.54
N VAL A 158 -17.73 -6.65 0.71
CA VAL A 158 -17.19 -8.02 0.73
C VAL A 158 -16.52 -8.36 -0.60
N VAL A 159 -17.17 -8.04 -1.73
CA VAL A 159 -16.59 -8.32 -3.06
C VAL A 159 -15.34 -7.48 -3.29
N MET A 160 -15.35 -6.19 -2.96
CA MET A 160 -14.16 -5.34 -3.08
C MET A 160 -13.03 -5.81 -2.16
N ALA A 161 -13.32 -6.23 -0.93
CA ALA A 161 -12.33 -6.80 -0.04
C ALA A 161 -11.73 -8.09 -0.61
N ALA A 162 -12.53 -8.96 -1.22
CA ALA A 162 -12.03 -10.15 -1.90
C ALA A 162 -11.16 -9.81 -3.12
N VAL A 163 -11.56 -8.83 -3.93
CA VAL A 163 -10.76 -8.32 -5.06
C VAL A 163 -9.43 -7.75 -4.59
N VAL A 164 -9.43 -6.96 -3.52
CA VAL A 164 -8.22 -6.43 -2.90
C VAL A 164 -7.33 -7.57 -2.40
N ALA A 165 -7.87 -8.53 -1.65
CA ALA A 165 -7.10 -9.68 -1.15
C ALA A 165 -6.46 -10.47 -2.30
N ALA A 166 -7.22 -10.77 -3.35
CA ALA A 166 -6.72 -11.46 -4.54
C ALA A 166 -5.64 -10.64 -5.26
N GLY A 167 -5.85 -9.33 -5.45
CA GLY A 167 -4.88 -8.44 -6.08
C GLY A 167 -3.57 -8.36 -5.30
N LEU A 168 -3.64 -8.17 -3.97
CA LEU A 168 -2.47 -8.16 -3.11
C LEU A 168 -1.74 -9.51 -3.12
N TRP A 169 -2.48 -10.62 -3.15
CA TRP A 169 -1.91 -11.95 -3.25
C TRP A 169 -1.15 -12.15 -4.57
N VAL A 170 -1.76 -11.79 -5.71
CA VAL A 170 -1.10 -11.87 -7.03
C VAL A 170 0.15 -11.00 -7.07
N ILE A 171 0.06 -9.75 -6.61
CA ILE A 171 1.20 -8.83 -6.55
C ILE A 171 2.31 -9.40 -5.65
N GLY A 172 1.96 -9.86 -4.45
CA GLY A 172 2.90 -10.46 -3.51
C GLY A 172 3.58 -11.70 -4.10
N LEU A 173 2.82 -12.56 -4.80
CA LEU A 173 3.33 -13.74 -5.50
C LEU A 173 4.35 -13.35 -6.58
N VAL A 174 4.00 -12.42 -7.48
CA VAL A 174 4.88 -11.94 -8.55
C VAL A 174 6.15 -11.32 -7.96
N LEU A 175 6.02 -10.45 -6.95
CA LEU A 175 7.17 -9.83 -6.29
C LEU A 175 8.05 -10.86 -5.56
N SER A 176 7.46 -11.94 -5.02
CA SER A 176 8.22 -13.05 -4.42
C SER A 176 9.00 -13.87 -5.45
N TRP A 177 8.59 -13.86 -6.73
CA TRP A 177 9.38 -14.46 -7.81
C TRP A 177 10.52 -13.55 -8.26
N ILE A 178 10.28 -12.23 -8.33
CA ILE A 178 11.30 -11.26 -8.72
C ILE A 178 12.38 -11.11 -7.64
N TRP A 179 11.97 -11.03 -6.36
CA TRP A 179 12.86 -10.83 -5.22
C TRP A 179 12.53 -11.78 -4.05
N PRO A 180 12.81 -13.09 -4.18
CA PRO A 180 12.47 -14.08 -3.15
C PRO A 180 13.18 -13.83 -1.82
N ALA A 181 12.47 -14.08 -0.72
CA ALA A 181 13.03 -14.11 0.62
C ALA A 181 13.98 -15.31 0.81
N ARG A 182 15.03 -15.16 1.64
CA ARG A 182 16.03 -16.22 1.84
C ARG A 182 15.43 -17.51 2.41
N GLN A 183 14.54 -17.40 3.39
CA GLN A 183 13.87 -18.56 3.97
C GLN A 183 13.05 -19.33 2.92
N GLN A 184 12.45 -18.62 1.95
CA GLN A 184 11.79 -19.27 0.82
C GLN A 184 12.81 -20.01 -0.06
N MET A 185 13.93 -19.39 -0.40
CA MET A 185 14.99 -20.05 -1.19
C MET A 185 15.54 -21.30 -0.50
N GLU A 186 15.69 -21.27 0.83
CA GLU A 186 16.14 -22.42 1.63
C GLU A 186 15.09 -23.54 1.65
N ASN A 187 13.81 -23.20 1.84
CA ASN A 187 12.70 -24.16 1.79
C ASN A 187 12.54 -24.78 0.39
N ASP A 188 12.65 -23.98 -0.67
CA ASP A 188 12.56 -24.46 -2.05
C ASP A 188 13.75 -25.39 -2.38
N LYS A 189 14.95 -25.04 -1.92
CA LYS A 189 16.14 -25.90 -2.05
C LYS A 189 15.98 -27.24 -1.32
N TRP A 190 15.49 -27.21 -0.07
CA TRP A 190 15.21 -28.43 0.71
C TRP A 190 14.23 -29.36 0.00
N LYS A 191 13.13 -28.81 -0.55
CA LYS A 191 12.15 -29.59 -1.31
C LYS A 191 12.76 -30.24 -2.54
N MET A 192 13.63 -29.54 -3.27
CA MET A 192 14.31 -30.11 -4.43
C MET A 192 15.30 -31.22 -4.06
N THR A 193 15.95 -31.15 -2.90
CA THR A 193 16.95 -32.15 -2.49
C THR A 193 16.36 -33.35 -1.76
N ASN A 194 15.24 -33.18 -1.05
CA ASN A 194 14.73 -34.19 -0.11
C ASN A 194 13.26 -34.57 -0.33
N GLY A 195 12.56 -33.95 -1.29
CA GLY A 195 11.21 -34.34 -1.69
C GLY A 195 11.25 -35.53 -2.65
N LYS A 196 11.55 -36.73 -2.13
CA LYS A 196 11.05 -38.00 -2.70
C LYS A 196 9.84 -38.42 -1.91
#